data_AF-A0A2T5JX77-F1
#
_entry.id   AF-A0A2T5JX77-F1
#
_cell.length_a   1.000
_cell.length_b   1.000
_cell.length_c   1.000
_cell.angle_alpha   90.00
_cell.angle_beta   90.00
_cell.angle_gamma   90.00
#
_symmetry.space_group_name_H-M   'P 1'
#
loop_
_entity.id
_entity.type
_entity.pdbx_description
1 polymer ?
#
loop_
_entity_poly.entity_id
_entity_poly.type
_entity_poly.pdbx_seq_one_letter_code
_entity_poly.pdbx_strand_id
1 'polypeptide(L)'
;MTKLIESYSMKPPEELPLLFQRILQNTIRDFYRRQKTRSLWTTLFSSFLPAHQEKESEDYDPLETLELEGLSNANDPRKLLEQSQLIGLLEKAIESLPARQREAFLLRYWEEMDVTETAKVMGCSEGSVKTHCSRATHALATLLKKEGIEL
;
A
#
# COMPACT_ATOMS: atom_id res chain seq x y z
N MET A 1 -1.75 -7.89 21.19
CA MET A 1 -1.50 -8.13 22.62
C MET A 1 -2.05 -9.48 23.11
N THR A 2 -3.09 -10.03 22.49
CA THR A 2 -3.68 -11.35 22.81
C THR A 2 -2.77 -12.55 22.52
N LYS A 3 -2.02 -12.54 21.40
CA LYS A 3 -1.08 -13.63 21.04
C LYS A 3 -0.03 -13.93 22.13
N LEU A 4 0.40 -12.91 22.88
CA LEU A 4 1.39 -13.09 23.95
C LEU A 4 0.82 -13.95 25.08
N ILE A 5 -0.43 -13.67 25.45
CA ILE A 5 -1.15 -14.36 26.53
C ILE A 5 -1.55 -15.77 26.09
N GLU A 6 -2.00 -15.94 24.84
CA GLU A 6 -2.36 -17.27 24.33
C GLU A 6 -1.16 -18.20 24.17
N SER A 7 -0.03 -17.70 23.64
CA SER A 7 1.09 -18.54 23.21
C SER A 7 2.22 -18.65 24.24
N TYR A 8 2.32 -17.70 25.18
CA TYR A 8 3.46 -17.58 26.10
C TYR A 8 3.08 -17.41 27.57
N SER A 9 1.80 -17.63 27.93
CA SER A 9 1.30 -17.49 29.33
C SER A 9 2.04 -18.35 30.36
N MET A 10 2.59 -19.50 29.95
CA MET A 10 3.29 -20.43 30.85
C MET A 10 4.77 -20.09 31.07
N LYS A 11 5.29 -19.04 30.45
CA LYS A 11 6.70 -18.67 30.59
C LYS A 11 6.97 -17.85 31.85
N PRO A 12 8.15 -18.01 32.48
CA PRO A 12 8.51 -17.22 33.65
C PRO A 12 8.51 -15.72 33.31
N PRO A 13 8.07 -14.85 34.24
CA PRO A 13 7.85 -13.43 33.97
C PRO A 13 9.12 -12.69 33.53
N GLU A 14 10.30 -13.22 33.87
CA GLU A 14 11.61 -12.71 33.49
C GLU A 14 11.91 -12.83 31.98
N GLU A 15 11.27 -13.78 31.28
CA GLU A 15 11.45 -13.96 29.83
C GLU A 15 10.52 -13.06 28.98
N LEU A 16 9.47 -12.51 29.59
CA LEU A 16 8.43 -11.74 28.88
C LEU A 16 8.96 -10.48 28.18
N PRO A 17 9.87 -9.67 28.76
CA PRO A 17 10.38 -8.47 28.09
C PRO A 17 11.12 -8.79 26.78
N LEU A 18 11.96 -9.83 26.78
CA LEU A 18 12.71 -10.24 25.59
C LEU A 18 11.79 -10.82 24.51
N LEU A 19 10.77 -11.59 24.91
CA LEU A 19 9.77 -12.12 23.99
C LEU A 19 8.90 -11.03 23.39
N PHE A 20 8.45 -10.08 24.21
CA PHE A 20 7.70 -8.93 23.75
C PHE A 20 8.51 -8.15 22.72
N GLN A 21 9.78 -7.84 23.00
CA GLN A 21 10.64 -7.11 22.09
C GLN A 21 10.88 -7.87 20.78
N ARG A 22 11.12 -9.19 20.85
CA ARG A 22 11.28 -10.03 19.66
C ARG A 22 10.00 -10.13 18.84
N ILE A 23 8.84 -10.26 19.48
CA ILE A 23 7.54 -10.31 18.79
C ILE A 23 7.26 -8.96 18.15
N LEU A 24 7.45 -7.86 18.88
CA LEU A 24 7.31 -6.50 18.37
C LEU A 24 8.20 -6.29 17.14
N GLN A 25 9.50 -6.58 17.25
CA GLN A 25 10.45 -6.47 16.14
C GLN A 25 10.07 -7.36 14.95
N ASN A 26 9.65 -8.60 15.21
CA ASN A 26 9.19 -9.50 14.14
C ASN A 26 7.91 -9.00 13.49
N THR A 27 6.95 -8.46 14.26
CA THR A 27 5.71 -7.89 13.70
C THR A 27 5.97 -6.62 12.91
N ILE A 28 6.87 -5.76 13.39
CA ILE A 28 7.33 -4.56 12.69
C ILE A 28 8.05 -4.97 11.41
N ARG A 29 8.97 -5.93 11.48
CA ARG A 29 9.71 -6.41 10.30
C ARG A 29 8.80 -7.14 9.32
N ASP A 30 7.83 -7.91 9.78
CA ASP A 30 6.85 -8.56 8.92
C ASP A 30 5.92 -7.53 8.26
N PHE A 31 5.50 -6.50 9.00
CA PHE A 31 4.76 -5.36 8.48
C PHE A 31 5.59 -4.64 7.40
N TYR A 32 6.83 -4.27 7.68
CA TYR A 32 7.73 -3.63 6.72
C TYR A 32 8.18 -4.55 5.58
N ARG A 33 8.25 -5.88 5.77
CA ARG A 33 8.51 -6.83 4.68
C ARG A 33 7.33 -6.88 3.72
N ARG A 34 6.10 -6.93 4.24
CA ARG A 34 4.86 -6.79 3.47
C ARG A 34 4.80 -5.41 2.78
N GLN A 35 5.31 -4.36 3.43
CA GLN A 35 5.42 -3.01 2.89
C GLN A 35 6.61 -2.80 1.91
N LYS A 36 7.70 -3.57 1.97
CA LYS A 36 8.79 -3.53 0.98
C LYS A 36 8.38 -4.20 -0.33
N THR A 37 7.54 -5.22 -0.28
CA THR A 37 6.77 -5.66 -1.47
C THR A 37 5.80 -4.59 -1.98
N ARG A 38 5.54 -3.52 -1.23
CA ARG A 38 4.88 -2.29 -1.70
C ARG A 38 5.90 -1.41 -2.43
N SER A 39 7.11 -1.18 -1.89
CA SER A 39 8.18 -0.35 -2.50
C SER A 39 8.53 -0.72 -3.96
N LEU A 40 8.63 -2.02 -4.27
CA LEU A 40 8.89 -2.49 -5.64
C LEU A 40 7.72 -2.25 -6.63
N TRP A 41 6.50 -2.05 -6.14
CA TRP A 41 5.29 -1.82 -6.95
C TRP A 41 4.79 -0.38 -6.85
N THR A 42 5.17 0.36 -5.80
CA THR A 42 5.17 1.83 -5.80
C THR A 42 6.19 2.36 -6.79
N THR A 43 7.16 1.58 -7.29
CA THR A 43 7.93 1.95 -8.49
C THR A 43 7.07 1.96 -9.78
N LEU A 44 5.96 1.21 -9.81
CA LEU A 44 5.00 1.24 -10.92
C LEU A 44 3.92 2.32 -10.75
N PHE A 45 3.74 2.83 -9.54
CA PHE A 45 2.88 3.98 -9.22
C PHE A 45 3.69 5.26 -8.92
N SER A 46 5.02 5.22 -8.86
CA SER A 46 5.87 6.40 -8.64
C SER A 46 5.86 7.33 -9.83
N SER A 47 5.41 6.79 -10.96
CA SER A 47 5.12 7.51 -12.18
C SER A 47 3.84 8.39 -12.01
N PHE A 48 2.94 8.03 -11.07
CA PHE A 48 1.75 8.80 -10.67
C PHE A 48 2.04 9.82 -9.55
N LEU A 49 3.18 9.71 -8.85
CA LEU A 49 3.60 10.72 -7.87
C LEU A 49 4.41 11.80 -8.60
N PRO A 50 4.26 13.09 -8.23
CA PRO A 50 5.01 14.16 -8.87
C PRO A 50 6.50 13.85 -8.81
N ALA A 51 7.16 13.87 -9.97
CA ALA A 51 8.58 13.61 -10.09
C ALA A 51 9.39 14.67 -9.31
N HIS A 52 9.61 14.44 -8.02
CA HIS A 52 10.68 15.11 -7.29
C HIS A 52 11.48 14.10 -6.47
N GLN A 53 12.72 13.93 -6.95
CA GLN A 53 13.89 13.34 -6.31
C GLN A 53 14.00 11.81 -6.38
N GLU A 54 14.51 11.39 -7.54
CA GLU A 54 15.47 10.29 -7.62
C GLU A 54 16.58 10.48 -6.56
N LYS A 55 16.54 9.67 -5.50
CA LYS A 55 17.74 9.27 -4.78
C LYS A 55 17.67 7.79 -4.48
N GLU A 56 18.49 7.08 -5.23
CA GLU A 56 18.89 5.69 -5.05
C GLU A 56 19.61 5.56 -3.69
N SER A 57 18.92 5.07 -2.66
CA SER A 57 19.55 4.61 -1.42
C SER A 57 18.73 3.48 -0.77
N GLU A 58 19.41 2.38 -0.45
CA GLU A 58 18.84 1.13 0.08
C GLU A 58 18.24 1.24 1.51
N ASP A 59 18.23 2.42 2.12
CA ASP A 59 17.55 2.72 3.38
C ASP A 59 16.44 3.75 3.14
N TYR A 60 15.27 3.26 2.71
CA TYR A 60 14.04 4.04 2.72
C TYR A 60 13.55 4.12 4.17
N ASP A 61 13.80 5.25 4.85
CA ASP A 61 13.24 5.54 6.16
C ASP A 61 11.80 6.10 5.99
N PRO A 62 10.76 5.35 6.42
CA PRO A 62 9.38 5.80 6.33
C PRO A 62 9.10 7.12 7.06
N LEU A 63 9.90 7.48 8.07
CA LEU A 63 9.72 8.71 8.84
C LEU A 63 10.19 9.96 8.10
N GLU A 64 11.17 9.86 7.18
CA GLU A 64 11.57 11.01 6.33
C GLU A 64 10.45 11.42 5.37
N THR A 65 9.60 10.48 4.93
CA THR A 65 8.48 10.76 4.02
C THR A 65 7.36 11.58 4.71
N LEU A 66 7.26 11.52 6.04
CA LEU A 66 6.21 12.21 6.80
C LEU A 66 6.51 13.70 7.07
N GLU A 67 7.76 14.13 6.98
CA GLU A 67 8.17 15.43 7.55
C GLU A 67 8.22 16.65 6.60
N LEU A 68 7.97 16.56 5.28
CA LEU A 68 8.22 17.73 4.41
C LEU A 68 7.03 18.36 3.64
N GLU A 69 5.92 17.68 3.37
CA GLU A 69 4.91 18.23 2.43
C GLU A 69 3.65 18.84 3.08
N GLY A 70 3.30 18.43 4.30
CA GLY A 70 1.99 18.74 4.90
C GLY A 70 1.83 20.14 5.48
N LEU A 71 2.92 20.83 5.86
CA LEU A 71 2.83 22.07 6.63
C LEU A 71 2.87 23.35 5.77
N SER A 72 3.44 23.31 4.56
CA SER A 72 3.54 24.49 3.68
C SER A 72 2.45 24.54 2.59
N ASN A 73 1.90 23.40 2.20
CA ASN A 73 0.92 23.29 1.10
C ASN A 73 -0.54 23.36 1.54
N ALA A 74 -0.84 23.25 2.84
CA ALA A 74 -2.21 23.18 3.36
C ALA A 74 -3.06 24.45 3.14
N ASN A 75 -2.44 25.56 2.73
CA ASN A 75 -3.09 26.87 2.60
C ASN A 75 -3.26 27.36 1.15
N ASP A 76 -2.98 26.53 0.12
CA ASP A 76 -3.23 26.91 -1.28
C ASP A 76 -4.58 26.33 -1.76
N PRO A 77 -5.62 27.16 -1.96
CA PRO A 77 -6.93 26.70 -2.42
C PRO A 77 -6.89 26.02 -3.79
N ARG A 78 -5.91 26.34 -4.65
CA ARG A 78 -5.79 25.73 -5.99
C ARG A 78 -5.35 24.29 -5.89
N LYS A 79 -4.32 24.02 -5.08
CA LYS A 79 -3.82 22.66 -4.84
C LYS A 79 -4.88 21.76 -4.21
N LEU A 80 -5.65 22.29 -3.26
CA LEU A 80 -6.76 21.55 -2.63
C LEU A 80 -7.84 21.17 -3.68
N LEU A 81 -8.16 22.08 -4.60
CA LEU A 81 -9.10 21.82 -5.69
C LEU A 81 -8.56 20.76 -6.64
N GLU A 82 -7.32 20.89 -7.11
CA GLU A 82 -6.65 19.92 -7.98
C GLU A 82 -6.62 18.52 -7.35
N GLN A 83 -6.30 18.43 -6.05
CA GLN A 83 -6.30 17.18 -5.31
C GLN A 83 -7.70 16.56 -5.23
N SER A 84 -8.73 17.35 -4.92
CA SER A 84 -10.11 16.85 -4.87
C SER A 84 -10.60 16.35 -6.24
N GLN A 85 -10.19 17.00 -7.33
CA GLN A 85 -10.50 16.59 -8.70
C GLN A 85 -9.79 15.28 -9.05
N LEU A 86 -8.51 15.17 -8.71
CA LEU A 86 -7.73 13.95 -8.92
C LEU A 86 -8.33 12.74 -8.18
N ILE A 87 -8.71 12.93 -6.91
CA ILE A 87 -9.37 11.88 -6.12
C ILE A 87 -10.67 11.44 -6.79
N GLY A 88 -11.53 12.38 -7.20
CA GLY A 88 -12.79 12.05 -7.87
C GLY A 88 -12.62 11.35 -9.23
N LEU A 89 -11.54 11.65 -9.98
CA LEU A 89 -11.21 10.94 -11.21
C LEU A 89 -10.74 9.51 -10.93
N LEU A 90 -9.91 9.32 -9.91
CA LEU A 90 -9.40 8.02 -9.50
C LEU A 90 -10.53 7.11 -8.99
N GLU A 91 -11.45 7.65 -8.18
CA GLU A 91 -12.65 6.91 -7.72
C GLU A 91 -13.48 6.40 -8.91
N LYS A 92 -13.80 7.28 -9.86
CA LYS A 92 -14.54 6.89 -11.08
C LYS A 92 -13.79 5.85 -11.91
N ALA A 93 -12.48 6.00 -12.05
CA ALA A 93 -11.66 5.04 -12.78
C ALA A 93 -11.70 3.66 -12.11
N ILE A 94 -11.56 3.60 -10.78
CA ILE A 94 -11.67 2.35 -10.01
C ILE A 94 -13.07 1.75 -10.12
N GLU A 95 -14.12 2.56 -10.04
CA GLU A 95 -15.50 2.10 -10.18
C GLU A 95 -15.77 1.47 -11.55
N SER A 96 -15.13 1.98 -12.60
CA SER A 96 -15.29 1.48 -13.97
C SER A 96 -14.63 0.12 -14.24
N LEU A 97 -13.77 -0.36 -13.33
CA LEU A 97 -13.09 -1.64 -13.49
C LEU A 97 -14.08 -2.82 -13.38
N PRO A 98 -13.84 -3.91 -14.13
CA PRO A 98 -14.56 -5.17 -13.93
C PRO A 98 -14.48 -5.63 -12.47
N ALA A 99 -15.58 -6.13 -11.91
CA ALA A 99 -15.72 -6.40 -10.47
C ALA A 99 -14.56 -7.22 -9.86
N ARG A 100 -14.12 -8.29 -10.53
CA ARG A 100 -13.00 -9.12 -10.06
C ARG A 100 -11.64 -8.42 -10.12
N GLN A 101 -11.44 -7.53 -11.08
CA GLN A 101 -10.22 -6.72 -11.19
C GLN A 101 -10.20 -5.64 -10.10
N ARG A 102 -11.34 -4.98 -9.87
CA ARG A 102 -11.52 -4.01 -8.79
C ARG A 102 -11.32 -4.64 -7.42
N GLU A 103 -11.93 -5.80 -7.18
CA GLU A 103 -11.77 -6.57 -5.93
C GLU A 103 -10.29 -6.90 -5.68
N ALA A 104 -9.61 -7.49 -6.67
CA ALA A 104 -8.18 -7.79 -6.54
C ALA A 104 -7.34 -6.53 -6.29
N PHE A 105 -7.67 -5.43 -6.97
CA PHE A 105 -6.97 -4.16 -6.81
C PHE A 105 -7.17 -3.59 -5.40
N LEU A 106 -8.40 -3.49 -4.91
CA LEU A 106 -8.69 -2.94 -3.59
C LEU A 106 -8.04 -3.78 -2.48
N LEU A 107 -8.19 -5.11 -2.51
CA LEU A 107 -7.59 -5.98 -1.49
C LEU A 107 -6.06 -5.86 -1.46
N ARG A 108 -5.43 -5.69 -2.63
CA ARG A 108 -3.97 -5.67 -2.76
C ARG A 108 -3.35 -4.30 -2.49
N TYR A 109 -4.01 -3.23 -2.92
CA TYR A 109 -3.45 -1.88 -2.90
C TYR A 109 -4.09 -0.97 -1.85
N TRP A 110 -5.35 -1.20 -1.49
CA TRP A 110 -6.06 -0.42 -0.48
C TRP A 110 -6.00 -1.09 0.89
N GLU A 111 -6.29 -2.39 0.96
CA GLU A 111 -6.30 -3.18 2.20
C GLU A 111 -4.94 -3.83 2.50
N GLU A 112 -3.94 -3.62 1.64
CA GLU A 112 -2.55 -4.09 1.80
C GLU A 112 -2.38 -5.61 2.03
N MET A 113 -3.31 -6.42 1.53
CA MET A 113 -3.26 -7.87 1.68
C MET A 113 -2.17 -8.50 0.81
N ASP A 114 -1.53 -9.57 1.29
CA ASP A 114 -0.60 -10.32 0.45
C ASP A 114 -1.33 -11.16 -0.63
N VAL A 115 -0.60 -11.73 -1.61
CA VAL A 115 -1.23 -12.44 -2.75
C VAL A 115 -1.95 -13.69 -2.26
N THR A 116 -1.40 -14.34 -1.23
CA THR A 116 -1.93 -15.58 -0.67
C THR A 116 -3.21 -15.30 0.12
N GLU A 117 -3.22 -14.24 0.93
CA GLU A 117 -4.38 -13.76 1.68
C GLU A 117 -5.49 -13.30 0.72
N THR A 118 -5.13 -12.53 -0.31
CA THR A 118 -6.07 -12.07 -1.35
C THR A 118 -6.70 -13.24 -2.10
N ALA A 119 -5.91 -14.24 -2.49
CA ALA A 119 -6.39 -15.43 -3.20
C ALA A 119 -7.42 -16.21 -2.37
N LYS A 120 -7.20 -16.32 -1.06
CA LYS A 120 -8.14 -16.94 -0.12
C LYS A 120 -9.44 -16.15 -0.03
N VAL A 121 -9.38 -14.82 0.09
CA VAL A 121 -10.58 -13.96 0.14
C VAL A 121 -11.37 -14.03 -1.16
N MET A 122 -10.69 -13.94 -2.30
CA MET A 122 -11.33 -13.96 -3.62
C MET A 122 -11.83 -15.36 -4.04
N GLY A 123 -11.40 -16.42 -3.35
CA GLY A 123 -11.70 -17.81 -3.70
C GLY A 123 -11.08 -18.24 -5.03
N CYS A 124 -9.86 -17.79 -5.33
CA CYS A 124 -9.17 -18.08 -6.61
C CYS A 124 -7.69 -18.42 -6.41
N SER A 125 -6.97 -18.71 -7.50
CA SER A 125 -5.53 -19.00 -7.43
C SER A 125 -4.70 -17.72 -7.25
N GLU A 126 -3.50 -17.82 -6.66
CA GLU A 126 -2.56 -16.70 -6.61
C GLU A 126 -2.19 -16.15 -8.00
N GLY A 127 -2.13 -17.03 -9.02
CA GLY A 127 -1.92 -16.61 -10.40
C GLY A 127 -3.08 -15.79 -10.97
N SER A 128 -4.32 -16.12 -10.57
CA SER A 128 -5.51 -15.35 -10.92
C SER A 128 -5.48 -13.96 -10.28
N VAL A 129 -5.10 -13.86 -9.00
CA VAL A 129 -4.93 -12.57 -8.31
C VAL A 129 -3.94 -11.68 -9.06
N LYS A 130 -2.74 -12.20 -9.36
CA LYS A 130 -1.70 -11.45 -10.10
C LYS A 130 -2.20 -10.96 -11.45
N THR A 131 -2.94 -11.81 -12.17
CA THR A 131 -3.53 -11.48 -13.47
C THR A 131 -4.59 -10.37 -13.34
N HIS A 132 -5.48 -10.48 -12.35
CA HIS A 132 -6.50 -9.46 -12.10
C HIS A 132 -5.88 -8.12 -11.70
N CYS A 133 -4.87 -8.10 -10.82
CA CYS A 133 -4.13 -6.89 -10.47
C CYS A 133 -3.46 -6.25 -11.67
N SER A 134 -2.71 -7.03 -12.46
CA SER A 134 -2.02 -6.51 -13.65
C SER A 134 -2.98 -5.90 -14.68
N ARG A 135 -4.14 -6.52 -14.90
CA ARG A 135 -5.17 -5.98 -15.79
C ARG A 135 -5.82 -4.72 -15.21
N ALA A 136 -6.10 -4.71 -13.91
CA ALA A 136 -6.65 -3.55 -13.21
C ALA A 136 -5.72 -2.34 -13.33
N THR A 137 -4.43 -2.49 -13.03
CA THR A 137 -3.46 -1.39 -13.09
C THR A 137 -3.30 -0.86 -14.51
N HIS A 138 -3.23 -1.74 -15.51
CA HIS A 138 -3.14 -1.32 -16.91
C HIS A 138 -4.39 -0.58 -17.38
N ALA A 139 -5.58 -1.02 -16.96
CA ALA A 139 -6.84 -0.34 -17.27
C ALA A 139 -6.90 1.05 -16.62
N LEU A 140 -6.55 1.15 -15.33
CA LEU A 140 -6.48 2.43 -14.62
C LEU A 140 -5.49 3.41 -15.28
N ALA A 141 -4.29 2.93 -15.62
CA ALA A 141 -3.28 3.76 -16.28
C ALA A 141 -3.79 4.31 -17.63
N THR A 142 -4.49 3.48 -18.40
CA THR A 142 -5.06 3.90 -19.69
C THR A 142 -6.18 4.94 -19.51
N LEU A 143 -7.04 4.76 -18.50
CA LEU A 143 -8.14 5.67 -18.19
C LEU A 143 -7.63 7.02 -17.71
N LEU A 144 -6.68 7.04 -16.77
CA LEU A 144 -6.14 8.28 -16.20
C LEU A 144 -5.33 9.07 -17.23
N LYS A 145 -4.58 8.38 -18.09
CA LYS A 145 -3.91 9.02 -19.24
C LYS A 145 -4.89 9.71 -20.19
N LYS A 146 -6.08 9.13 -20.39
CA LYS A 146 -7.14 9.74 -21.22
C LYS A 146 -7.71 11.01 -20.59
N GLU A 147 -7.76 11.08 -19.26
CA GLU A 147 -8.19 12.27 -18.51
C GLU A 147 -7.08 13.34 -18.42
N GLY A 148 -5.97 13.18 -19.15
CA GLY A 148 -4.86 14.14 -19.18
C GLY A 148 -3.93 14.05 -17.98
N ILE A 149 -4.05 13.01 -17.17
CA ILE A 149 -3.15 12.76 -16.04
C ILE A 149 -1.93 12.00 -16.59
N GLU A 150 -0.82 12.74 -16.69
CA GLU A 150 0.57 12.27 -16.74
C GLU A 150 0.85 11.19 -15.71
N LEU A 151 0.96 9.92 -16.13
CA LEU A 151 1.39 8.82 -15.27
C LEU A 151 2.73 8.29 -15.74
#